data_AF-A0A7M2X3K9-F1
#
_entry.id   AF-A0A7M2X3K9-F1
#
_cell.length_a   1.000
_cell.length_b   1.000
_cell.length_c   1.000
_cell.angle_alpha   90.00
_cell.angle_beta   90.00
_cell.angle_gamma   90.00
#
_symmetry.space_group_name_H-M   'P 1'
#
loop_
_entity.id
_entity.type
_entity.pdbx_description
1 polymer ?
#
loop_
_entity_poly.entity_id
_entity_poly.type
_entity_poly.pdbx_seq_one_letter_code
_entity_poly.pdbx_strand_id
1 'polypeptide(L)'
;MQLTEIRINLCATSHEPVVARHGHGSRLRAFCSLTFDNTFVIRDVKLIEGNDGLFLAMPSRKLSDHCPDCGEKNHLRARYCNQCGGRLNEDRYLQYRQGNGTTRLKLHADVAHPINARCRQQVEKRVVDAYWFEVQRSKLPGYVPPSLDHEDFDIYDSSLSAPARALPVEGLQQVGAVH
;
A
#
# COMPACT_ATOMS: atom_id res chain seq x y z
N MET A 1 11.15 -12.91 -3.98
CA MET A 1 10.61 -11.54 -3.95
C MET A 1 11.57 -10.65 -3.17
N GLN A 2 12.16 -9.68 -3.85
CA GLN A 2 13.15 -8.74 -3.35
C GLN A 2 12.56 -7.33 -3.35
N LEU A 3 12.75 -6.59 -2.26
CA LEU A 3 12.40 -5.17 -2.21
C LEU A 3 13.41 -4.39 -3.08
N THR A 4 12.97 -3.83 -4.20
CA THR A 4 13.84 -3.18 -5.19
C THR A 4 13.89 -1.67 -5.01
N GLU A 5 12.78 -1.04 -4.59
CA GLU A 5 12.69 0.40 -4.39
C GLU A 5 11.92 0.75 -3.12
N ILE A 6 12.31 1.84 -2.46
CA ILE A 6 11.63 2.42 -1.29
C ILE A 6 11.53 3.92 -1.52
N ARG A 7 10.31 4.44 -1.62
CA ARG A 7 10.04 5.89 -1.67
C ARG A 7 9.56 6.34 -0.30
N ILE A 8 10.20 7.37 0.26
CA ILE A 8 9.90 7.92 1.58
C ILE A 8 9.36 9.34 1.41
N ASN A 9 8.17 9.60 1.93
CA ASN A 9 7.64 10.95 2.09
C ASN A 9 7.58 11.29 3.58
N LEU A 10 8.49 12.18 3.99
CA LEU A 10 8.65 12.60 5.38
C LEU A 10 7.46 13.45 5.85
N CYS A 11 6.95 13.17 7.03
CA CYS A 11 5.95 14.03 7.66
C CYS A 11 6.62 15.25 8.29
N ALA A 12 5.96 16.42 8.27
CA ALA A 12 6.50 17.72 8.70
C ALA A 12 7.15 17.76 10.11
N THR A 13 6.90 16.78 10.97
CA THR A 13 7.52 16.63 12.30
C THR A 13 8.90 15.97 12.30
N SER A 14 9.45 15.57 11.15
CA SER A 14 10.72 14.83 11.05
C SER A 14 11.96 15.70 10.86
N HIS A 15 11.81 17.01 10.63
CA HIS A 15 12.93 17.94 10.40
C HIS A 15 13.53 18.51 11.70
N GLU A 16 12.78 18.46 12.80
CA GLU A 16 13.25 18.93 14.11
C GLU A 16 13.89 17.77 14.88
N PRO A 17 15.06 17.99 15.53
CA PRO A 17 15.68 16.97 16.37
C PRO A 17 14.73 16.57 17.49
N VAL A 18 14.70 15.26 17.80
CA VAL A 18 13.91 14.62 18.86
C VAL A 18 14.42 15.07 20.23
N VAL A 19 14.25 16.35 20.56
CA VAL A 19 14.36 16.86 21.93
C VAL A 19 12.97 16.71 22.50
N ALA A 20 12.78 15.62 23.25
CA ALA A 20 11.61 15.26 24.06
C ALA A 20 10.57 16.40 24.25
N ARG A 21 9.72 16.62 23.26
CA ARG A 21 8.58 17.54 23.42
C ARG A 21 7.44 16.75 24.05
N HIS A 22 7.19 17.05 25.32
CA HIS A 22 5.96 16.70 26.04
C HIS A 22 4.76 17.43 25.40
N GLY A 23 4.26 16.90 24.29
CA GLY A 23 3.07 17.36 23.60
C GLY A 23 2.69 16.30 22.56
N HIS A 24 1.40 16.14 22.25
CA HIS A 24 0.83 15.09 21.40
C HIS A 24 1.30 15.18 19.92
N GLY A 25 2.60 15.05 19.69
CA GLY A 25 3.20 14.91 18.38
C GLY A 25 2.69 13.63 17.74
N SER A 26 2.24 13.74 16.50
CA SER A 26 1.83 12.57 15.73
C SER A 26 2.98 11.55 15.71
N ARG A 27 2.67 10.31 16.09
CA ARG A 27 3.64 9.19 16.02
C ARG A 27 4.01 8.84 14.59
N LEU A 28 3.29 9.34 13.60
CA LEU A 28 3.58 9.13 12.18
C LEU A 28 4.81 9.94 11.78
N ARG A 29 5.83 9.25 11.27
CA ARG A 29 7.09 9.85 10.82
C ARG A 29 7.19 10.00 9.31
N ALA A 30 6.68 9.02 8.57
CA ALA A 30 6.69 9.04 7.12
C ALA A 30 5.60 8.15 6.51
N PHE A 31 5.21 8.47 5.29
CA PHE A 31 4.56 7.53 4.38
C PHE A 31 5.59 6.89 3.47
N CYS A 32 5.41 5.62 3.18
CA CYS A 32 6.34 4.81 2.40
C CYS A 32 5.57 4.13 1.26
N SER A 33 6.21 4.05 0.09
CA SER A 33 5.81 3.12 -0.98
C SER A 33 6.94 2.13 -1.22
N LEU A 34 6.59 0.85 -1.32
CA LEU A 34 7.53 -0.26 -1.42
C LEU A 34 7.34 -0.96 -2.76
N THR A 35 8.38 -1.03 -3.59
CA THR A 35 8.34 -1.76 -4.86
C THR A 35 9.12 -3.06 -4.72
N PHE A 36 8.51 -4.18 -5.08
CA PHE A 36 9.10 -5.51 -5.09
C PHE A 36 9.35 -5.97 -6.52
N ASP A 37 10.54 -6.52 -6.76
CA ASP A 37 11.00 -7.07 -8.03
C ASP A 37 10.73 -6.15 -9.25
N ASN A 38 10.67 -4.82 -9.04
CA ASN A 38 10.27 -3.83 -10.04
C ASN A 38 8.92 -4.11 -10.74
N THR A 39 8.04 -4.88 -10.11
CA THR A 39 6.81 -5.39 -10.74
C THR A 39 5.58 -5.22 -9.86
N PHE A 40 5.74 -5.02 -8.55
CA PHE A 40 4.64 -4.90 -7.61
C PHE A 40 4.87 -3.80 -6.59
N VAL A 41 3.94 -2.86 -6.46
CA VAL A 41 4.03 -1.75 -5.50
C VAL A 41 3.01 -1.88 -4.38
N ILE A 42 3.45 -1.63 -3.15
CA ILE A 42 2.60 -1.48 -1.96
C ILE A 42 2.66 -0.02 -1.52
N ARG A 43 1.50 0.65 -1.58
CA ARG A 43 1.32 2.04 -1.13
C ARG A 43 0.76 2.09 0.29
N ASP A 44 0.68 3.29 0.84
CA ASP A 44 0.11 3.59 2.16
C ASP A 44 0.75 2.81 3.33
N VAL A 45 2.01 2.42 3.18
CA VAL A 45 2.80 1.91 4.30
C VAL A 45 3.22 3.10 5.16
N LYS A 46 3.10 2.96 6.48
CA LYS A 46 3.39 4.04 7.44
C LYS A 46 4.58 3.67 8.30
N LEU A 47 5.51 4.61 8.48
CA LEU A 47 6.56 4.50 9.49
C LEU A 47 6.12 5.24 10.75
N ILE A 48 6.00 4.51 11.85
CA ILE A 48 5.43 5.02 13.11
C ILE A 48 6.46 4.87 14.23
N GLU A 49 6.53 5.86 15.10
CA GLU A 49 7.31 5.82 16.34
C GLU A 49 6.50 5.14 17.46
N GLY A 50 6.95 3.95 17.85
CA GLY A 50 6.46 3.21 19.01
C GLY A 50 7.27 3.50 20.27
N ASN A 51 6.98 2.76 21.33
CA ASN A 51 7.75 2.86 22.58
C ASN A 51 9.17 2.29 22.43
N ASP A 52 9.32 1.24 21.62
CA ASP A 52 10.59 0.51 21.41
C ASP A 52 11.32 0.95 20.13
N GLY A 53 10.93 2.09 19.54
CA GLY A 53 11.52 2.64 18.33
C GLY A 53 10.58 2.68 17.13
N LEU A 54 11.16 2.88 15.94
CA LEU A 54 10.42 2.99 14.68
C LEU A 54 9.98 1.61 14.19
N PHE A 55 8.72 1.50 13.74
CA PHE A 55 8.18 0.28 13.16
C PHE A 55 7.26 0.58 11.97
N LEU A 56 7.06 -0.42 11.11
CA LEU A 56 6.16 -0.30 9.97
C LEU A 56 4.74 -0.73 10.34
N ALA A 57 3.79 0.14 10.02
CA ALA A 57 2.38 -0.19 9.93
C ALA A 57 2.01 -0.39 8.46
N MET A 58 1.52 -1.58 8.14
CA MET A 58 1.10 -1.93 6.79
C MET A 58 -0.20 -1.21 6.41
N PRO A 59 -0.49 -1.06 5.10
CA PRO A 59 -1.78 -0.56 4.65
C PRO A 59 -2.90 -1.45 5.22
N SER A 60 -3.93 -0.83 5.78
CA SER A 60 -5.03 -1.53 6.45
C SER A 60 -6.38 -1.01 6.00
N ARG A 61 -7.36 -1.91 5.97
CA ARG A 61 -8.75 -1.60 5.66
C ARG A 61 -9.66 -1.90 6.85
N LYS A 62 -10.77 -1.17 6.94
CA LYS A 62 -11.87 -1.50 7.87
C LYS A 62 -12.49 -2.82 7.45
N LEU A 63 -12.79 -3.67 8.42
CA LEU A 63 -13.55 -4.89 8.19
C LEU A 63 -15.03 -4.55 8.02
N SER A 64 -15.67 -5.33 7.17
CA SER A 64 -17.07 -5.19 6.79
C SER A 64 -17.72 -6.56 6.64
N ASP A 65 -19.04 -6.57 6.80
CA ASP A 65 -19.93 -7.71 6.56
C ASP A 65 -21.12 -7.28 5.70
N HIS A 66 -21.95 -8.25 5.29
CA HIS A 66 -23.08 -7.98 4.41
C HIS A 66 -24.37 -7.90 5.23
N CYS A 67 -25.24 -6.97 4.87
CA CYS A 67 -26.57 -6.85 5.46
C CYS A 67 -27.38 -8.14 5.17
N PRO A 68 -28.04 -8.74 6.18
CA PRO A 68 -28.82 -9.97 5.97
C PRO A 68 -30.04 -9.76 5.06
N ASP A 69 -30.58 -8.55 5.00
CA ASP A 69 -31.81 -8.26 4.24
C ASP A 69 -31.53 -7.91 2.77
N CYS A 70 -30.54 -7.04 2.52
CA CYS A 70 -30.26 -6.52 1.17
C CYS A 70 -28.88 -6.88 0.61
N GLY A 71 -28.03 -7.54 1.39
CA GLY A 71 -26.68 -7.92 0.97
C GLY A 71 -25.65 -6.79 0.92
N GLU A 72 -26.00 -5.53 1.24
CA GLU A 72 -25.05 -4.41 1.16
C GLU A 72 -23.86 -4.56 2.13
N LYS A 73 -22.67 -4.12 1.71
CA LYS A 73 -21.45 -4.14 2.55
C LYS A 73 -21.48 -3.02 3.58
N ASN A 74 -21.41 -3.39 4.85
CA ASN A 74 -21.46 -2.48 6.00
C ASN A 74 -20.25 -2.69 6.90
N HIS A 75 -19.71 -1.62 7.48
CA HIS A 75 -18.61 -1.76 8.45
C HIS A 75 -19.10 -2.49 9.71
N LEU A 76 -18.25 -3.30 10.35
CA LEU A 76 -18.68 -4.18 11.46
C LEU A 76 -19.35 -3.48 12.66
N ARG A 77 -19.14 -2.17 12.82
CA ARG A 77 -19.75 -1.35 13.89
C ARG A 77 -20.98 -0.56 13.45
N ALA A 78 -21.44 -0.72 12.21
CA ALA A 78 -22.60 0.01 11.70
C ALA A 78 -23.85 -0.45 12.45
N ARG A 79 -24.66 0.46 13.00
CA ARG A 79 -25.93 0.07 13.65
C ARG A 79 -27.06 -0.15 12.64
N TYR A 80 -26.93 0.46 11.46
CA TYR A 80 -27.90 0.42 10.39
C TYR A 80 -27.19 0.12 9.07
N CYS A 81 -27.92 -0.49 8.15
CA CYS A 81 -27.45 -0.74 6.80
C CYS A 81 -27.34 0.57 6.02
N ASN A 82 -26.21 0.77 5.33
CA ASN A 82 -25.92 1.94 4.49
C ASN A 82 -26.80 2.03 3.24
N GLN A 83 -27.50 0.94 2.86
CA GLN A 83 -28.39 0.92 1.70
C GLN A 83 -29.87 0.90 2.10
N CYS A 84 -30.33 -0.13 2.81
CA CYS A 84 -31.75 -0.29 3.14
C CYS A 84 -32.18 0.40 4.46
N GLY A 85 -31.23 0.91 5.25
CA GLY A 85 -31.51 1.49 6.57
C GLY A 85 -31.92 0.49 7.65
N GLY A 86 -32.03 -0.81 7.33
CA GLY A 86 -32.37 -1.86 8.29
C GLY A 86 -31.40 -1.92 9.47
N ARG A 87 -31.91 -2.17 10.68
CA ARG A 87 -31.08 -2.29 11.88
C ARG A 87 -30.25 -3.56 11.80
N LEU A 88 -28.93 -3.40 11.88
CA LEU A 88 -28.00 -4.52 11.86
C LEU A 88 -27.76 -5.02 13.28
N ASN A 89 -27.54 -6.33 13.44
CA ASN A 89 -27.23 -6.92 14.73
C ASN A 89 -25.94 -6.29 15.29
N GLU A 90 -25.99 -5.82 16.54
CA GLU A 90 -24.84 -5.16 17.18
C GLU A 90 -23.75 -6.18 17.54
N ASP A 91 -24.10 -7.43 17.79
CA ASP A 91 -23.17 -8.50 18.19
C ASP A 91 -22.52 -9.24 17.02
N ARG A 92 -22.82 -8.85 15.77
CA ARG A 92 -22.28 -9.52 14.57
C ARG A 92 -20.76 -9.42 14.43
N TYR A 93 -20.13 -8.48 15.13
CA TYR A 93 -18.66 -8.43 15.21
C TYR A 93 -18.07 -9.60 16.01
N LEU A 94 -18.85 -10.29 16.87
CA LEU A 94 -18.36 -11.35 17.75
C LEU A 94 -17.79 -12.54 16.97
N GLN A 95 -18.29 -12.79 15.76
CA GLN A 95 -17.77 -13.85 14.88
C GLN A 95 -16.31 -13.60 14.44
N TYR A 96 -15.82 -12.35 14.54
CA TYR A 96 -14.44 -11.97 14.23
C TYR A 96 -13.52 -11.99 15.47
N ARG A 97 -13.97 -12.58 16.59
CA ARG A 97 -13.17 -12.76 17.82
C ARG A 97 -12.16 -13.92 17.76
N GLN A 98 -11.70 -14.35 16.59
CA GLN A 98 -10.73 -15.44 16.53
C GLN A 98 -9.37 -15.04 17.12
N GLY A 99 -8.97 -15.72 18.20
CA GLY A 99 -7.69 -15.54 18.89
C GLY A 99 -7.70 -16.02 20.35
N ASN A 100 -6.50 -16.28 20.87
CA ASN A 100 -6.16 -17.03 22.09
C ASN A 100 -6.51 -16.29 23.40
N GLY A 101 -7.77 -15.86 23.57
CA GLY A 101 -8.26 -15.24 24.80
C GLY A 101 -8.03 -13.73 24.94
N THR A 102 -7.48 -13.03 23.94
CA THR A 102 -7.39 -11.56 23.99
C THR A 102 -8.68 -10.91 23.47
N THR A 103 -9.44 -10.32 24.40
CA THR A 103 -10.79 -9.71 24.28
C THR A 103 -10.93 -8.55 23.27
N ARG A 104 -9.94 -8.26 22.43
CA ARG A 104 -9.97 -7.08 21.56
C ARG A 104 -10.50 -7.42 20.17
N LEU A 105 -11.60 -6.77 19.80
CA LEU A 105 -12.22 -6.88 18.49
C LEU A 105 -11.29 -6.40 17.38
N LYS A 106 -11.00 -7.30 16.43
CA LYS A 106 -10.30 -6.95 15.19
C LYS A 106 -11.27 -6.21 14.28
N LEU A 107 -11.13 -4.89 14.19
CA LEU A 107 -11.96 -4.02 13.34
C LEU A 107 -11.29 -3.66 12.01
N HIS A 108 -9.98 -3.86 11.94
CA HIS A 108 -9.17 -3.59 10.77
C HIS A 108 -8.34 -4.83 10.45
N ALA A 109 -8.03 -5.01 9.18
CA ALA A 109 -7.07 -6.00 8.72
C ALA A 109 -6.11 -5.34 7.75
N ASP A 110 -4.86 -5.77 7.82
CA ASP A 110 -3.85 -5.34 6.86
C ASP A 110 -4.22 -5.88 5.48
N VAL A 111 -4.12 -5.02 4.48
CA VAL A 111 -4.34 -5.36 3.05
C VAL A 111 -3.14 -6.13 2.52
N ALA A 112 -1.94 -5.74 2.95
CA ALA A 112 -0.70 -6.45 2.66
C ALA A 112 0.04 -6.70 3.97
N HIS A 113 0.60 -7.89 4.15
CA HIS A 113 1.46 -8.17 5.30
C HIS A 113 2.51 -9.22 4.96
N PRO A 114 3.73 -9.12 5.51
CA PRO A 114 4.70 -10.21 5.44
C PRO A 114 4.11 -11.48 6.07
N ILE A 115 4.31 -12.62 5.42
CA ILE A 115 3.83 -13.92 5.93
C ILE A 115 4.70 -14.40 7.10
N ASN A 116 6.01 -14.16 7.03
CA ASN A 116 6.97 -14.64 8.03
C ASN A 116 7.74 -13.49 8.69
N ALA A 117 8.23 -13.77 9.91
CA ALA A 117 8.96 -12.80 10.72
C ALA A 117 10.25 -12.31 10.06
N ARG A 118 10.97 -13.20 9.36
CA ARG A 118 12.20 -12.84 8.64
C ARG A 118 11.96 -11.75 7.60
N CYS A 119 10.92 -11.90 6.77
CA CYS A 119 10.55 -10.92 5.76
C CYS A 119 10.14 -9.59 6.42
N ARG A 120 9.34 -9.64 7.49
CA ARG A 120 8.98 -8.44 8.27
C ARG A 120 10.22 -7.66 8.72
N GLN A 121 11.16 -8.34 9.38
CA GLN A 121 12.39 -7.72 9.88
C GLN A 121 13.25 -7.14 8.75
N GLN A 122 13.36 -7.85 7.63
CA GLN A 122 14.12 -7.38 6.47
C GLN A 122 13.51 -6.12 5.85
N VAL A 123 12.20 -6.08 5.68
CA VAL A 123 11.49 -4.90 5.13
C VAL A 123 11.57 -3.74 6.12
N GLU A 124 11.27 -3.96 7.40
CA GLU A 124 11.36 -2.93 8.45
C GLU A 124 12.75 -2.30 8.50
N LYS A 125 13.81 -3.12 8.56
CA LYS A 125 15.19 -2.61 8.59
C LYS A 125 15.50 -1.73 7.38
N ARG A 126 15.23 -2.21 6.16
CA ARG A 126 15.55 -1.46 4.94
C ARG A 126 14.78 -0.15 4.83
N VAL A 127 13.52 -0.11 5.27
CA VAL A 127 12.72 1.11 5.25
C VAL A 127 13.19 2.11 6.31
N VAL A 128 13.54 1.64 7.51
CA VAL A 128 14.13 2.51 8.55
C VAL A 128 15.45 3.12 8.08
N ASP A 129 16.32 2.33 7.45
CA ASP A 129 17.58 2.82 6.89
C ASP A 129 17.31 3.89 5.82
N ALA A 130 16.40 3.62 4.87
CA ALA A 130 15.99 4.58 3.82
C ALA A 130 15.39 5.86 4.41
N TYR A 131 14.59 5.76 5.48
CA TYR A 131 14.05 6.91 6.18
C TYR A 131 15.16 7.81 6.75
N TRP A 132 16.16 7.24 7.42
CA TRP A 132 17.26 8.04 7.96
C TRP A 132 18.08 8.71 6.87
N PHE A 133 18.33 8.03 5.75
CA PHE A 133 18.96 8.66 4.59
C PHE A 133 18.13 9.84 4.06
N GLU A 134 16.81 9.68 3.95
CA GLU A 134 15.92 10.74 3.49
C GLU A 134 15.91 11.93 4.45
N VAL A 135 15.92 11.68 5.77
CA VAL A 135 16.04 12.74 6.80
C VAL A 135 17.36 13.51 6.69
N GLN A 136 18.47 12.88 6.31
CA GLN A 136 19.71 13.63 6.07
C GLN A 136 19.63 14.40 4.76
N ARG A 137 19.07 13.79 3.70
CA ARG A 137 18.91 14.43 2.39
C ARG A 137 18.01 15.66 2.46
N SER A 138 16.99 15.64 3.31
CA SER A 138 16.05 16.74 3.50
C SER A 138 16.65 17.99 4.15
N LYS A 139 17.84 17.89 4.75
CA LYS A 139 18.58 19.03 5.33
C LYS A 139 19.43 19.76 4.30
N LEU A 140 19.68 19.16 3.14
CA LEU A 140 20.53 19.75 2.11
C LEU A 140 19.78 20.86 1.34
N PRO A 141 20.48 21.93 0.90
CA PRO A 141 19.86 22.99 0.12
C PRO A 141 19.39 22.44 -1.24
N GLY A 142 18.20 22.86 -1.68
CA GLY A 142 17.61 22.41 -2.95
C GLY A 142 16.94 21.03 -2.87
N TYR A 143 16.72 20.49 -1.67
CA TYR A 143 15.95 19.26 -1.48
C TYR A 143 14.52 19.39 -2.06
N VAL A 144 14.13 18.37 -2.82
CA VAL A 144 12.77 18.19 -3.31
C VAL A 144 12.25 16.84 -2.81
N PRO A 145 11.11 16.79 -2.10
CA PRO A 145 10.57 15.55 -1.59
C PRO A 145 10.15 14.60 -2.73
N PRO A 146 10.35 13.28 -2.59
CA PRO A 146 9.86 12.29 -3.55
C PRO A 146 8.32 12.34 -3.64
N SER A 147 7.79 12.39 -4.87
CA SER A 147 6.36 12.17 -5.08
C SER A 147 6.03 10.68 -4.94
N LEU A 148 4.99 10.35 -4.16
CA LEU A 148 4.46 8.99 -4.04
C LEU A 148 3.43 8.66 -5.15
N ASP A 149 2.90 9.69 -5.80
CA ASP A 149 1.75 9.60 -6.71
C ASP A 149 2.14 9.69 -8.20
N HIS A 150 3.35 10.16 -8.50
CA HIS A 150 3.93 10.04 -9.84
C HIS A 150 4.36 8.59 -10.05
N GLU A 151 3.44 7.79 -10.62
CA GLU A 151 3.60 6.61 -11.48
C GLU A 151 2.30 5.75 -11.40
N ASP A 152 1.12 6.38 -11.53
CA ASP A 152 -0.17 5.69 -11.76
C ASP A 152 -0.89 6.26 -12.99
N PHE A 153 -0.20 7.01 -13.86
CA PHE A 153 -0.75 7.37 -15.16
C PHE A 153 -0.60 6.16 -16.09
N ASP A 154 -1.59 5.27 -16.03
CA ASP A 154 -1.98 4.28 -17.03
C ASP A 154 -0.92 3.92 -18.09
N ILE A 155 0.16 3.24 -17.68
CA ILE A 155 1.06 2.54 -18.62
C ILE A 155 0.29 1.48 -19.45
N TYR A 156 -0.89 1.06 -18.96
CA TYR A 156 -1.77 0.13 -19.64
C TYR A 156 -2.57 0.75 -20.81
N ASP A 157 -2.71 2.07 -20.91
CA ASP A 157 -3.47 2.68 -22.01
C ASP A 157 -2.61 2.94 -23.26
N SER A 158 -1.29 3.05 -23.11
CA SER A 158 -0.38 3.33 -24.23
C SER A 158 -0.05 2.11 -25.11
N SER A 159 -0.50 0.90 -24.74
CA SER A 159 -0.23 -0.33 -25.50
C SER A 159 -1.42 -0.84 -26.32
N LEU A 160 -2.57 -0.15 -26.31
CA LEU A 160 -3.76 -0.52 -27.10
C LEU A 160 -4.08 0.43 -28.27
N SER A 161 -3.18 1.36 -28.62
CA SER A 161 -3.32 2.15 -29.86
C SER A 161 -2.07 2.12 -30.74
N ALA A 162 -1.72 0.92 -31.21
CA ALA A 162 -0.98 0.79 -32.46
C ALA A 162 -1.81 -0.03 -33.45
N PRO A 163 -2.45 0.56 -34.48
CA PRO A 163 -2.87 -0.24 -35.62
C PRO A 163 -1.62 -0.87 -36.23
N ALA A 164 -1.68 -2.18 -36.42
CA ALA A 164 -0.61 -3.01 -36.94
C ALA A 164 0.06 -2.34 -38.15
N ARG A 165 1.39 -2.19 -38.10
CA ARG A 165 2.19 -1.89 -39.30
C ARG A 165 1.85 -2.95 -40.34
N ALA A 166 1.11 -2.55 -41.37
CA ALA A 166 0.93 -3.35 -42.57
C ALA A 166 2.33 -3.65 -43.14
N LEU A 167 2.68 -4.93 -43.19
CA LEU A 167 3.84 -5.39 -43.93
C LEU A 167 3.52 -5.24 -45.42
N PRO A 168 4.40 -4.66 -46.25
CA PRO A 168 4.17 -4.58 -47.68
C PRO A 168 4.31 -5.98 -48.28
N VAL A 169 3.23 -6.47 -48.88
CA VAL A 169 3.24 -7.70 -49.68
C VAL A 169 3.38 -7.29 -51.14
N GLU A 170 4.60 -7.16 -51.63
CA GLU A 170 4.87 -7.04 -53.06
C GLU A 170 5.83 -8.15 -53.51
N GLY A 171 5.23 -9.14 -54.18
CA GLY A 171 5.71 -9.84 -55.37
C GLY A 171 7.14 -10.38 -55.43
N LEU A 172 7.28 -11.72 -55.43
CA LEU A 172 7.78 -12.53 -56.56
C LEU A 172 8.10 -13.95 -56.04
N GLN A 173 7.44 -14.98 -56.58
CA GLN A 173 8.08 -16.08 -57.32
C GLN A 173 7.02 -17.16 -57.63
N GLN A 174 6.63 -17.31 -58.88
CA GLN A 174 6.34 -18.65 -59.41
C GLN A 174 6.94 -18.76 -60.81
N VAL A 175 8.11 -19.41 -60.83
CA VAL A 175 8.64 -20.11 -61.99
C VAL A 175 8.27 -21.59 -61.83
N GLY A 176 7.72 -22.19 -62.88
CA GLY A 176 7.82 -23.63 -63.09
C GLY A 176 6.50 -24.41 -63.20
N ALA A 177 5.94 -24.48 -64.41
CA ALA A 177 5.35 -25.72 -64.90
C ALA A 177 6.00 -26.04 -66.24
N VAL A 178 6.72 -27.15 -66.28
CA VAL A 178 7.37 -27.73 -67.45
C VAL A 178 6.61 -29.02 -67.77
N HIS A 179 6.31 -29.19 -69.07
CA HIS A 179 5.73 -30.36 -69.76
C HIS A 179 4.23 -30.61 -69.62
#